data_AF-A0A2N0NFD2-F1
#
_entry.id   AF-A0A2N0NFD2-F1
#
_cell.length_a   1.000
_cell.length_b   1.000
_cell.length_c   1.000
_cell.angle_alpha   90.00
_cell.angle_beta   90.00
_cell.angle_gamma   90.00
#
_symmetry.space_group_name_H-M   'P 1'
#
loop_
_entity.id
_entity.type
_entity.pdbx_description
1 polymer ?
#
loop_
_entity_poly.entity_id
_entity_poly.type
_entity_poly.pdbx_seq_one_letter_code
_entity_poly.pdbx_strand_id
1 'polypeptide(L)'
;MAENLAEEIETVLKKIGPDKFAAVVTDNAANCSAARNIISEKYTFIFNTRCIVHCVNLITKDVLGKALLEKYIKEFNIEGGGQ
;
A
#
# COMPACT_ATOMS: atom_id res chain seq x y z
N MET A 1 13.43 -5.95 -8.11
CA MET A 1 12.68 -5.81 -6.83
C MET A 1 11.27 -5.28 -7.07
N ALA A 2 11.13 -4.13 -7.74
CA ALA A 2 9.80 -3.64 -8.14
C ALA A 2 9.09 -4.61 -9.11
N GLU A 3 9.84 -5.25 -10.03
CA GLU A 3 9.27 -6.27 -10.91
C GLU A 3 8.75 -7.48 -10.12
N ASN A 4 9.52 -8.01 -9.16
CA ASN A 4 9.07 -9.10 -8.31
C ASN A 4 7.76 -8.77 -7.58
N LEU A 5 7.63 -7.53 -7.07
CA LEU A 5 6.40 -7.08 -6.41
C LEU A 5 5.24 -6.96 -7.41
N ALA A 6 5.50 -6.45 -8.62
CA ALA A 6 4.49 -6.39 -9.67
C ALA A 6 4.04 -7.79 -10.11
N GLU A 7 4.95 -8.76 -10.22
CA GLU A 7 4.63 -10.15 -10.56
C GLU A 7 3.72 -10.82 -9.52
N GLU A 8 3.97 -10.59 -8.24
CA GLU A 8 3.10 -11.09 -7.16
C GLU A 8 1.71 -10.45 -7.22
N ILE A 9 1.64 -9.14 -7.41
CA ILE A 9 0.36 -8.43 -7.59
C ILE A 9 -0.38 -8.99 -8.82
N GLU A 10 0.33 -9.17 -9.93
CA GLU A 10 -0.24 -9.70 -11.16
C GLU A 10 -0.74 -11.14 -11.01
N THR A 11 -0.05 -11.96 -10.22
CA THR A 11 -0.48 -13.33 -9.91
C THR A 11 -1.84 -13.33 -9.21
N VAL A 12 -2.04 -12.44 -8.24
CA VAL A 12 -3.32 -12.27 -7.55
C VAL A 12 -4.40 -11.74 -8.49
N LEU A 13 -4.09 -10.72 -9.30
CA LEU A 13 -5.02 -10.15 -10.28
C LEU A 13 -5.51 -11.22 -11.26
N LYS A 14 -4.61 -12.05 -11.80
CA LYS A 14 -4.96 -13.14 -12.72
C LYS A 14 -5.78 -14.23 -12.06
N LYS A 15 -5.46 -14.57 -10.81
CA LYS A 15 -6.16 -15.62 -10.06
C LYS A 15 -7.63 -15.29 -9.83
N ILE A 16 -7.95 -14.01 -9.59
CA ILE A 16 -9.31 -13.55 -9.28
C ILE A 16 -10.03 -13.01 -10.54
N GLY A 17 -9.27 -12.49 -11.51
CA GLY A 17 -9.76 -11.73 -12.66
C GLY A 17 -9.45 -10.25 -12.48
N PRO A 18 -8.64 -9.63 -13.34
CA PRO A 18 -8.21 -8.24 -13.13
C PRO A 18 -9.38 -7.26 -13.15
N ASP A 19 -10.45 -7.55 -13.90
CA ASP A 19 -11.71 -6.79 -13.97
C ASP A 19 -12.46 -6.67 -12.64
N LYS A 20 -12.09 -7.48 -11.63
CA LYS A 20 -12.67 -7.42 -10.28
C LYS A 20 -12.01 -6.40 -9.36
N PHE A 21 -10.94 -5.74 -9.82
CA PHE A 21 -10.16 -4.82 -9.01
C PHE A 21 -10.34 -3.39 -9.50
N ALA A 22 -10.64 -2.50 -8.55
CA ALA A 22 -10.70 -1.07 -8.82
C ALA A 22 -9.34 -0.38 -8.62
N ALA A 23 -8.52 -0.83 -7.67
CA ALA A 23 -7.29 -0.14 -7.30
C ALA A 23 -6.25 -1.07 -6.69
N VAL A 24 -4.97 -0.68 -6.81
CA VAL A 24 -3.86 -1.23 -6.02
C VAL A 24 -3.36 -0.15 -5.08
N VAL A 25 -3.38 -0.45 -3.78
CA VAL A 25 -2.94 0.44 -2.71
C VAL A 25 -1.67 -0.13 -2.07
N THR A 26 -0.52 0.51 -2.28
CA THR A 26 0.74 0.13 -1.61
C THR A 26 1.42 1.35 -1.00
N ASP A 27 2.46 1.13 -0.21
CA ASP A 27 3.22 2.22 0.42
C ASP A 27 3.89 3.15 -0.62
N ASN A 28 4.48 4.24 -0.12
CA ASN A 28 5.13 5.26 -0.95
C ASN A 28 6.63 5.01 -1.15
N ALA A 29 7.17 3.86 -0.75
CA ALA A 29 8.55 3.49 -1.05
C ALA A 29 8.75 3.39 -2.58
N ALA A 30 9.97 3.67 -3.04
CA ALA A 30 10.28 3.72 -4.45
C ALA A 30 9.90 2.42 -5.18
N ASN A 31 10.16 1.26 -4.57
CA ASN A 31 9.85 -0.05 -5.14
C ASN A 31 8.33 -0.28 -5.27
N CYS A 32 7.56 0.15 -4.28
CA CYS A 32 6.10 0.04 -4.26
C CYS A 32 5.43 0.98 -5.26
N SER A 33 5.98 2.19 -5.43
CA SER A 33 5.58 3.14 -6.46
C SER A 33 5.84 2.57 -7.86
N ALA A 34 7.05 2.06 -8.11
CA ALA A 34 7.41 1.46 -9.40
C ALA A 34 6.55 0.23 -9.71
N ALA A 35 6.32 -0.66 -8.74
CA ALA A 35 5.46 -1.83 -8.93
C ALA A 35 4.01 -1.45 -9.26
N ARG A 36 3.44 -0.44 -8.58
CA ARG A 36 2.11 0.07 -8.90
C ARG A 36 2.04 0.69 -10.29
N ASN A 37 3.06 1.42 -10.71
CA ASN A 37 3.13 2.00 -12.06
C ASN A 37 3.06 0.90 -13.13
N ILE A 38 3.89 -0.14 -12.99
CA ILE A 38 3.90 -1.30 -13.91
C ILE A 38 2.49 -1.91 -14.03
N ILE A 39 1.80 -2.09 -12.91
CA ILE A 39 0.44 -2.66 -12.90
C ILE A 39 -0.57 -1.72 -13.56
N SER A 40 -0.54 -0.41 -13.25
CA SER A 40 -1.46 0.56 -13.84
C SER A 40 -1.23 0.80 -15.33
N GLU A 41 -0.01 0.64 -15.82
CA GLU A 41 0.30 0.70 -17.25
C GLU A 41 -0.27 -0.52 -17.99
N LYS A 42 -0.22 -1.70 -17.35
CA LYS A 42 -0.74 -2.95 -17.91
C LYS A 42 -2.25 -3.09 -17.82
N TYR A 43 -2.84 -2.62 -16.73
CA TYR A 43 -4.27 -2.66 -16.44
C TYR A 43 -4.76 -1.24 -16.19
N THR A 44 -5.00 -0.50 -17.27
CA THR A 44 -5.29 0.95 -17.23
C THR A 44 -6.57 1.33 -16.50
N PHE A 45 -7.46 0.37 -16.24
CA PHE A 45 -8.68 0.54 -15.45
C PHE A 45 -8.47 0.37 -13.93
N ILE A 46 -7.28 -0.07 -13.50
CA ILE A 46 -6.92 -0.23 -12.09
C ILE A 46 -6.22 1.04 -11.60
N PHE A 47 -6.79 1.70 -10.59
CA PHE A 47 -6.23 2.91 -10.02
C PHE A 47 -4.95 2.64 -9.24
N ASN A 48 -3.90 3.40 -9.57
CA ASN A 48 -2.67 3.47 -8.79
C ASN A 48 -2.87 4.41 -7.59
N THR A 49 -3.05 3.83 -6.39
CA THR A 49 -3.35 4.60 -5.18
C THR A 49 -2.24 4.46 -4.16
N ARG A 50 -1.79 5.56 -3.58
CA ARG A 50 -0.79 5.55 -2.49
C ARG A 50 -1.44 5.24 -1.16
N CYS A 51 -0.75 4.53 -0.28
CA CYS A 51 -1.25 4.28 1.06
C CYS A 51 -1.38 5.59 1.86
N ILE A 52 -2.62 5.93 2.22
CA ILE A 52 -2.95 7.15 2.99
C ILE A 52 -2.41 7.04 4.42
N VAL A 53 -2.38 5.85 5.00
CA VAL A 53 -1.85 5.61 6.36
C VAL A 53 -0.41 6.10 6.48
N HIS A 54 0.42 5.85 5.47
CA HIS A 54 1.80 6.32 5.47
C HIS A 54 1.88 7.86 5.42
N CYS A 55 0.97 8.50 4.67
CA CYS A 55 0.90 9.96 4.57
C CYS A 55 0.48 10.58 5.90
N VAL A 56 -0.54 10.01 6.55
CA VAL A 56 -0.99 10.43 7.88
C VAL A 56 0.13 10.23 8.89
N ASN A 57 0.85 9.12 8.85
CA ASN A 57 2.00 8.87 9.73
C ASN A 57 3.14 9.88 9.51
N LEU A 58 3.46 10.26 8.27
CA LEU A 58 4.46 11.30 7.99
C LEU A 58 4.01 12.67 8.47
N ILE A 59 2.79 13.09 8.14
CA ILE A 59 2.22 14.38 8.59
C ILE A 59 2.14 14.42 10.11
N THR A 60 1.75 13.33 10.77
CA THR A 60 1.70 13.26 12.23
C THR A 60 3.10 13.36 12.85
N LYS A 61 4.10 12.69 12.27
CA LYS A 61 5.49 12.81 12.76
C LYS A 61 6.05 14.22 12.57
N ASP A 62 5.71 14.86 11.46
CA ASP A 62 6.22 16.18 11.09
C ASP A 62 5.52 17.32 11.84
N VAL A 63 4.20 17.20 12.05
CA VAL A 63 3.36 18.24 12.65
C VAL A 63 3.13 18.04 14.15
N LEU A 64 3.02 16.80 14.62
CA LEU A 64 2.44 16.51 15.96
C LEU A 64 3.42 15.90 16.96
N GLY A 65 4.59 15.43 16.55
CA GLY A 65 5.53 14.76 17.46
C GLY A 65 4.96 13.49 18.12
N LYS A 66 5.84 12.76 18.83
CA LYS A 66 5.65 11.35 19.28
C LYS A 66 4.29 10.99 19.92
N ALA A 67 3.61 11.94 20.57
CA ALA A 67 2.46 11.66 21.43
C ALA A 67 1.21 11.11 20.69
N LEU A 68 0.95 11.54 19.45
CA LEU A 68 -0.22 11.07 18.70
C LEU A 68 0.05 9.78 17.91
N LEU A 69 1.30 9.54 17.52
CA LEU A 69 1.71 8.30 16.86
C LEU A 69 1.55 7.08 17.78
N GLU A 70 1.92 7.21 19.05
CA GLU A 70 1.74 6.14 20.05
C GLU A 70 0.26 5.79 20.28
N LYS A 71 -0.63 6.79 20.19
CA LYS A 71 -2.07 6.59 20.33
C LYS A 71 -2.67 5.88 19.11
N TYR A 72 -2.30 6.30 17.90
CA TYR A 72 -2.76 5.67 16.66
C TYR A 72 -2.26 4.23 16.50
N ILE A 73 -1.00 3.94 16.87
CA ILE A 73 -0.46 2.56 16.86
C ILE A 73 -1.23 1.65 17.81
N LYS A 74 -1.63 2.15 18.99
CA LYS A 74 -2.51 1.40 19.92
C LYS A 74 -3.92 1.20 19.39
N GLU A 75 -4.50 2.20 18.72
CA GLU A 75 -5.87 2.13 18.18
C GLU A 75 -5.96 1.27 16.91
N PHE A 76 -4.88 1.16 16.13
CA PHE A 76 -4.77 0.28 14.96
C PHE A 76 -4.12 -1.08 15.27
N ASN A 77 -4.23 -1.58 16.50
CA ASN A 77 -3.84 -2.96 16.83
C ASN A 77 -4.63 -3.94 15.95
N ILE A 78 -4.06 -4.26 14.79
CA ILE A 78 -4.37 -5.44 14.00
C ILE A 78 -3.93 -6.58 14.92
N GLU A 79 -4.89 -7.18 15.63
CA GLU A 79 -4.64 -8.43 16.33
C GLU A 79 -4.15 -9.46 15.31
N GLY A 80 -2.86 -9.77 15.38
CA GLY A 80 -2.18 -10.71 14.51
C GLY A 80 -0.92 -11.17 15.24
N GLY A 81 -1.10 -12.21 16.06
CA GLY A 81 -0.15 -12.63 17.08
C GLY A 81 1.14 -13.28 16.57
N GLY A 82 2.01 -13.53 17.54
CA GLY A 82 3.23 -14.30 17.40
C GLY A 82 4.12 -14.06 18.61
N GLN A 83 4.15 -15.04 19.52
CA GLN A 83 5.14 -15.13 20.60
C GLN A 83 6.55 -15.19 20.04
#